data_AF-A0A535FH65-F1
#
_entry.id   AF-A0A535FH65-F1
#
_cell.length_a   1.000
_cell.length_b   1.000
_cell.length_c   1.000
_cell.angle_alpha   90.00
_cell.angle_beta   90.00
_cell.angle_gamma   90.00
#
_symmetry.space_group_name_H-M   'P 1'
#
loop_
_entity.id
_entity.type
_entity.pdbx_description
1 polymer ?
#
loop_
_entity_poly.entity_id
_entity_poly.type
_entity_poly.pdbx_seq_one_letter_code
_entity_poly.pdbx_strand_id
1 'polypeptide(L)' 'MESIRAGQHISKESLATQMGRKREAVSRLLTASDSSPTLSTILELLSALQLTADIVLRRSQEGEGPIKVAIEFDLVTK' A
#
# COMPACT_ATOMS: atom_id res chain seq x y z
N MET A 1 -1.24 4.93 4.96
CA MET A 1 -0.51 3.65 5.19
C MET A 1 0.39 3.69 6.43
N GLU A 2 1.37 4.59 6.53
CA GLU A 2 2.30 4.62 7.69
C GLU A 2 1.58 4.73 9.04
N SER A 3 0.57 5.59 9.16
CA SER A 3 -0.22 5.74 10.39
C SER A 3 -1.00 4.48 10.77
N ILE A 4 -1.45 3.70 9.78
CA ILE A 4 -2.17 2.44 10.01
C ILE A 4 -1.22 1.38 10.56
N ARG A 5 -0.03 1.21 9.94
CA ARG A 5 1.03 0.34 10.46
C ARG A 5 1.42 0.74 11.88
N ALA A 6 1.64 2.03 12.13
CA ALA A 6 2.03 2.55 13.43
C ALA A 6 0.97 2.28 14.51
N GLY A 7 -0.32 2.46 14.18
CA GLY A 7 -1.43 2.14 15.08
C GLY A 7 -1.58 0.66 15.42
N GLN A 8 -1.07 -0.23 14.56
CA GLN A 8 -1.02 -1.68 14.83
C GLN A 8 0.27 -2.12 15.57
N HIS A 9 1.17 -1.19 15.92
CA HIS A 9 2.47 -1.47 16.53
C HIS A 9 3.39 -2.43 15.74
N ILE A 10 3.14 -2.63 14.44
CA ILE A 10 3.97 -3.50 13.58
C ILE A 10 5.22 -2.74 13.18
N SER A 11 6.43 -3.23 13.48
CA SER A 11 7.66 -2.55 13.04
C SER A 11 7.85 -2.62 11.51
N LYS A 12 8.55 -1.64 10.92
CA LYS A 12 8.89 -1.70 9.48
C LYS A 12 9.72 -2.93 9.12
N GLU A 13 10.53 -3.41 10.05
CA GLU A 13 11.33 -4.64 9.89
C GLU A 13 10.44 -5.87 9.83
N SER A 14 9.50 -5.99 10.78
CA SER A 14 8.55 -7.11 10.80
C SER A 14 7.68 -7.14 9.55
N LEU A 15 7.21 -5.97 9.10
CA LEU A 15 6.44 -5.83 7.86
C LEU A 15 7.28 -6.22 6.63
N ALA A 16 8.55 -5.81 6.59
CA ALA A 16 9.46 -6.15 5.51
C ALA A 16 9.72 -7.66 5.42
N THR A 17 9.93 -8.32 6.56
CA THR A 17 10.04 -9.78 6.65
C THR A 17 8.79 -10.48 6.14
N GLN A 18 7.60 -10.02 6.54
CA GLN A 18 6.33 -10.61 6.10
C GLN A 18 6.08 -10.44 4.60
N MET A 19 6.53 -9.32 4.03
CA MET A 19 6.45 -9.05 2.59
C MET A 19 7.60 -9.67 1.78
N GLY A 20 8.60 -10.29 2.41
CA GLY A 20 9.79 -10.80 1.74
C GLY A 20 10.61 -9.71 1.04
N ARG A 21 10.63 -8.48 1.58
CA ARG A 21 11.24 -7.29 0.96
C ARG A 21 12.28 -6.64 1.88
N LYS A 22 13.12 -5.78 1.32
CA LYS A 22 14.04 -4.94 2.10
C LYS A 22 13.27 -3.88 2.88
N ARG A 23 13.71 -3.60 4.12
CA ARG A 23 13.14 -2.57 5.00
C ARG A 23 13.06 -1.20 4.33
N GLU A 24 14.07 -0.82 3.54
CA GLU A 24 14.11 0.45 2.82
C GLU A 24 13.03 0.53 1.73
N ALA A 25 12.74 -0.59 1.06
CA ALA A 25 11.67 -0.66 0.07
C ALA A 25 10.30 -0.49 0.71
N VAL A 26 10.07 -1.13 1.86
CA VAL A 26 8.84 -0.96 2.64
C VAL A 26 8.72 0.46 3.18
N SER A 27 9.80 1.05 3.69
CA SER A 27 9.75 2.44 4.17
C SER A 27 9.38 3.39 3.04
N ARG A 28 9.96 3.24 1.84
CA ARG A 28 9.59 4.05 0.68
C ARG A 28 8.13 3.85 0.29
N LEU A 29 7.65 2.60 0.24
CA LEU A 29 6.25 2.29 -0.05
C LEU A 29 5.26 2.97 0.91
N LEU A 30 5.64 3.13 2.18
CA LEU A 30 4.78 3.72 3.20
C LEU A 30 4.79 5.26 3.24
N THR A 31 5.90 5.90 2.82
CA THR A 31 6.13 7.34 3.02
C THR A 31 6.27 8.15 1.74
N ALA A 32 6.61 7.54 0.61
CA ALA A 32 6.90 8.26 -0.62
C ALA A 32 5.60 8.63 -1.37
N SER A 33 5.36 9.94 -1.50
CA SER A 33 4.22 10.52 -2.22
C SER A 33 4.27 10.27 -3.73
N ASP A 34 5.45 9.96 -4.26
CA ASP A 34 5.74 9.68 -5.68
C ASP A 34 5.94 8.18 -5.97
N SER A 35 5.68 7.30 -5.00
CA SER A 35 5.76 5.87 -5.25
C SER A 35 4.70 5.41 -6.25
N SER A 36 5.12 4.59 -7.22
CA SER A 36 4.24 3.95 -8.22
C SER A 36 4.19 2.43 -8.02
N PRO A 37 3.68 1.94 -6.88
CA PRO A 37 3.59 0.52 -6.64
C PRO A 37 2.64 -0.16 -7.63
N THR A 38 2.94 -1.42 -7.95
CA THR A 38 1.99 -2.27 -8.68
C THR A 38 0.80 -2.62 -7.80
N LEU A 39 -0.33 -2.96 -8.40
CA LEU A 39 -1.49 -3.49 -7.67
C LEU A 39 -1.10 -4.70 -6.81
N SER A 40 -0.25 -5.60 -7.32
CA SER A 40 0.24 -6.75 -6.55
C SER A 40 0.99 -6.33 -5.28
N THR A 41 1.82 -5.29 -5.36
CA THR A 41 2.57 -4.77 -4.20
C THR A 41 1.63 -4.17 -3.15
N ILE A 42 0.53 -3.54 -3.60
CA ILE A 42 -0.51 -3.02 -2.69
C ILE A 42 -1.26 -4.16 -2.01
N LEU A 43 -1.63 -5.21 -2.74
CA LEU A 43 -2.30 -6.39 -2.18
C LEU A 43 -1.41 -7.11 -1.16
N GLU A 44 -0.12 -7.28 -1.45
CA GLU A 44 0.86 -7.82 -0.50
C GLU A 44 0.94 -6.98 0.77
N LEU A 45 0.98 -5.65 0.65
CA LEU A 45 1.00 -4.74 1.79
C LEU A 45 -0.27 -4.84 2.64
N LEU A 46 -1.44 -4.85 2.00
CA LEU A 46 -2.73 -4.99 2.69
C LEU A 46 -2.82 -6.34 3.40
N SER A 47 -2.40 -7.42 2.74
CA SER A 47 -2.34 -8.74 3.34
C SER A 47 -1.39 -8.78 4.54
N ALA A 48 -0.23 -8.13 4.44
CA ALA A 48 0.74 -8.11 5.53
C ALA A 48 0.22 -7.31 6.74
N LEU A 49 -0.57 -6.26 6.50
CA LEU A 49 -1.25 -5.48 7.53
C LEU A 49 -2.60 -6.07 7.98
N GLN A 50 -2.97 -7.25 7.46
CA GLN A 50 -4.26 -7.92 7.73
C GLN A 50 -5.48 -7.01 7.48
N LEU A 51 -5.38 -6.15 6.46
CA LEU A 51 -6.44 -5.22 6.08
C LEU A 51 -7.27 -5.80 4.94
N THR A 52 -8.58 -5.59 5.03
CA THR A 52 -9.49 -5.75 3.90
C THR A 52 -9.74 -4.36 3.30
N ALA A 53 -9.71 -4.26 1.97
CA ALA A 53 -9.99 -3.02 1.26
C ALA A 53 -10.78 -3.30 -0.02
N ASP A 54 -11.74 -2.43 -0.32
CA ASP A 54 -12.41 -2.39 -1.61
C ASP A 54 -11.56 -1.56 -2.58
N ILE A 55 -11.15 -2.18 -3.70
CA ILE A 55 -10.27 -1.53 -4.68
C ILE A 55 -11.09 -1.22 -5.93
N VAL A 56 -11.22 0.07 -6.25
CA VAL A 56 -11.84 0.53 -7.49
C VAL A 56 -10.75 0.84 -8.52
N LEU A 57 -10.72 0.06 -9.60
CA LEU A 57 -9.83 0.31 -10.73
C LEU A 57 -10.51 1.27 -11.71
N ARG A 58 -9.93 2.46 -11.90
CA ARG A 58 -10.36 3.41 -12.92
C ARG A 58 -9.52 3.21 -14.16
N ARG A 59 -10.17 2.93 -15.30
CA ARG A 59 -9.49 2.86 -16.59
C ARG A 59 -9.12 4.29 -17.01
N SER A 60 -7.84 4.56 -17.24
CA SER A 60 -7.44 5.77 -17.99
C SER A 60 -7.92 5.62 -19.43
N GLN A 61 -8.16 6.73 -20.12
CA GLN A 61 -8.62 6.66 -21.51
C GLN A 61 -7.61 5.87 -22.37
N GLU A 62 -8.12 5.17 -23.39
CA GLU A 62 -7.33 4.29 -24.25
C GLU A 62 -6.14 5.08 -24.84
N GLY A 63 -4.90 4.71 -24.46
CA GLY A 63 -3.67 5.40 -24.86
C GLY A 63 -2.85 6.03 -23.72
N GLU A 64 -3.40 6.18 -22.50
CA GLU A 64 -2.70 6.78 -21.36
C GLU A 64 -2.04 5.73 -20.43
N GLY A 65 -0.95 5.11 -20.90
CA GLY A 65 0.05 4.43 -20.04
C GLY A 65 -0.45 3.32 -19.09
N PRO A 66 0.40 2.83 -18.16
CA PRO A 66 0.03 1.79 -17.21
C PRO A 66 -1.05 2.28 -16.22
N ILE A 67 -1.93 1.36 -15.80
CA ILE A 67 -3.01 1.61 -14.83
C ILE A 67 -2.41 2.22 -13.55
N LYS A 68 -2.83 3.44 -13.21
CA LYS A 68 -2.47 4.09 -11.95
C LYS A 68 -3.45 3.66 -10.87
N VAL A 69 -2.94 3.08 -9.79
CA VAL A 69 -3.73 2.76 -8.59
C VAL A 69 -3.65 3.95 -7.64
N ALA A 70 -4.77 4.64 -7.44
CA ALA A 70 -4.90 5.64 -6.39
C ALA A 70 -5.54 4.96 -5.17
N ILE A 71 -4.95 5.16 -3.99
CA ILE A 71 -5.49 4.64 -2.73
C ILE A 71 -5.97 5.82 -1.91
N GLU A 72 -7.28 5.94 -1.76
CA GLU A 72 -7.93 6.89 -0.86
C GLU A 72 -8.34 6.12 0.40
N PHE A 73 -7.95 6.61 1.58
CA PHE A 73 -8.30 5.99 2.85
C PHE A 73 -9.38 6.84 3.53
N ASP A 74 -10.61 6.35 3.55
CA ASP A 74 -11.64 6.87 4.43
C ASP A 74 -11.45 6.25 5.82
N LEU A 75 -11.05 7.07 6.78
CA LEU A 75 -11.06 6.68 8.20
C LEU A 75 -12.52 6.57 8.64
N VAL A 76 -13.07 5.36 8.60
CA VAL A 76 -14.36 5.08 9.27
C VAL A 76 -14.10 5.03 10.78
N THR A 77 -14.14 6.20 11.42
CA THR A 77 -14.30 6.30 12.88
C THR A 77 -15.70 5.82 13.25
N LYS A 78 -15.77 4.73 14.01
CA LYS A 78 -16.94 4.34 14.79
C LYS A 78 -16.87 4.94 16.18
#